data_AF-A0A0T5ZTF7-F1
#
_entry.id   AF-A0A0T5ZTF7-F1
#
_cell.length_a   1.000
_cell.length_b   1.000
_cell.length_c   1.000
_cell.angle_alpha   90.00
_cell.angle_beta   90.00
_cell.angle_gamma   90.00
#
_symmetry.space_group_name_H-M   'P 1'
#
loop_
_entity.id
_entity.type
_entity.pdbx_description
1 polymer ?
#
loop_
_entity_poly.entity_id
_entity_poly.type
_entity_poly.pdbx_seq_one_letter_code
_entity_poly.pdbx_strand_id
1 'polypeptide(L)'
;MKDLESPCECGSGKKLGACCNITNPVVDINQYKLDQAEKDLRLKLADFSNRTEIQSQIGEAFYIWKNDPELLTENLGNEDIDDLTFAKFFDWFTYDYKLIDIGKRVIERFYEEEMHDLSDVEKSLIAEWSQNLYSFFEVEEVAPNEGCSIKDIFTGDVFQIKDSSASLQIAPHDIIGGRPLKVGNNRYFSCVISVYPQAFKALIIDFFNLQFKDYKKNFRRKSALKDYLKDLGFLIGHYIEEIVEHPQFFTPEGDELVFASAIYNVKNYEKVIKKLKNIRSLEEIEGGTDDLRVFTWEGKRGKKRTVGTIEVENDKLKIDCYSINSLANAKKIIEKNLNEFIEHKGDSIKHLDLDRDKELNKSTKLMKLPSGISSKRELATILEEHYEGWINKPLNALQGKTPREALETKHGREMLNSILNELEGLYEHARERGEAYYDIKKLKKNLGLNLE
;
A
#
# COMPACT_ATOMS: atom_id res chain seq x y z
N MET A 1 34.66 39.53 -24.28
CA MET A 1 33.56 39.50 -23.29
C MET A 1 32.94 40.88 -23.26
N LYS A 2 31.61 41.00 -23.45
CA LYS A 2 30.94 42.30 -23.27
C LYS A 2 30.97 42.64 -21.78
N ASP A 3 31.36 43.86 -21.46
CA ASP A 3 31.40 44.34 -20.07
C ASP A 3 29.98 44.59 -19.56
N LEU A 4 29.50 43.74 -18.65
CA LEU A 4 28.12 43.76 -18.15
C LEU A 4 27.83 44.95 -17.23
N GLU A 5 28.87 45.61 -16.71
CA GLU A 5 28.77 46.82 -15.88
C GLU A 5 28.61 48.09 -16.71
N SER A 6 28.86 48.03 -18.03
CA SER A 6 28.78 49.19 -18.93
C SER A 6 27.34 49.70 -19.09
N PRO A 7 27.12 51.01 -19.33
CA PRO A 7 25.80 51.56 -19.62
C PRO A 7 25.19 50.91 -20.87
N CYS A 8 23.92 50.56 -20.81
CA CYS A 8 23.22 49.91 -21.92
C CYS A 8 22.94 50.91 -23.06
N GLU A 9 23.34 50.56 -24.27
CA GLU A 9 23.23 51.42 -25.47
C GLU A 9 21.78 51.64 -25.96
N CYS A 10 20.79 50.98 -25.35
CA CYS A 10 19.38 51.14 -25.71
C CYS A 10 18.73 52.44 -25.18
N GLY A 11 19.47 53.28 -24.45
CA GLY A 11 18.98 54.55 -23.92
C GLY A 11 18.18 54.45 -22.62
N SER A 12 18.13 53.28 -21.99
CA SER A 12 17.38 53.05 -20.74
C SER A 12 18.05 53.62 -19.48
N GLY A 13 19.32 54.02 -19.56
CA GLY A 13 20.13 54.49 -18.42
C GLY A 13 20.56 53.38 -17.44
N LYS A 14 20.24 52.10 -17.73
CA LYS A 14 20.61 50.94 -16.90
C LYS A 14 21.91 50.28 -17.37
N LYS A 15 22.56 49.48 -16.51
CA LYS A 15 23.72 48.64 -16.88
C LYS A 15 23.33 47.55 -17.90
N LEU A 16 24.24 47.20 -18.82
CA LEU A 16 24.03 46.25 -19.92
C LEU A 16 23.53 44.88 -19.41
N GLY A 17 24.13 44.36 -18.33
CA GLY A 17 23.73 43.10 -17.69
C GLY A 17 22.31 43.10 -17.12
N ALA A 18 21.79 44.27 -16.73
CA ALA A 18 20.48 44.44 -16.10
C ALA A 18 19.43 45.04 -17.07
N CYS A 19 19.70 45.02 -18.37
CA CYS A 19 18.80 45.56 -19.39
C CYS A 19 18.72 44.65 -20.62
N CYS A 20 19.54 44.91 -21.64
CA CYS A 20 19.45 44.17 -22.91
C CYS A 20 20.24 42.85 -22.94
N ASN A 21 21.04 42.58 -21.91
CA ASN A 21 21.69 41.28 -21.71
C ASN A 21 20.98 40.43 -20.63
N ILE A 22 19.78 40.84 -20.22
CA ILE A 22 18.85 39.94 -19.53
C ILE A 22 18.43 38.91 -20.58
N THR A 23 18.88 37.68 -20.43
CA THR A 23 18.21 36.52 -21.03
C THR A 23 16.83 36.45 -20.38
N ASN A 24 15.88 37.23 -20.87
CA ASN A 24 14.49 37.01 -20.56
C ASN A 24 14.19 35.59 -21.03
N PRO A 25 13.68 34.68 -20.18
CA PRO A 25 13.21 33.41 -20.69
C PRO A 25 12.17 33.75 -21.75
N VAL A 26 12.43 33.33 -22.99
CA VAL A 26 11.45 33.45 -24.07
C VAL A 26 10.25 32.64 -23.59
N VAL A 27 9.20 33.33 -23.13
CA VAL A 27 7.98 32.67 -22.68
C VAL A 27 7.29 32.16 -23.94
N ASP A 28 7.32 30.84 -24.13
CA ASP A 28 6.52 30.20 -25.16
C ASP A 28 5.04 30.39 -24.79
N ILE A 29 4.35 31.27 -25.52
CA ILE A 29 2.95 31.62 -25.29
C ILE A 29 2.06 30.38 -25.38
N ASN A 30 2.40 29.40 -26.23
CA ASN A 30 1.63 28.16 -26.34
C ASN A 30 1.83 27.29 -25.10
N GLN A 31 3.08 27.15 -24.62
CA GLN A 31 3.35 26.43 -23.38
C GLN A 31 2.67 27.11 -22.19
N TYR A 32 2.72 28.44 -22.10
CA TYR A 32 2.05 29.19 -21.04
C TYR A 32 0.54 28.97 -21.02
N LYS A 33 -0.11 28.93 -22.19
CA LYS A 33 -1.55 28.62 -22.29
C LYS A 33 -1.86 27.19 -21.86
N LEU A 34 -1.00 26.23 -22.21
CA LEU A 34 -1.15 24.84 -21.77
C LEU A 34 -0.98 24.72 -20.25
N ASP A 35 0.01 25.38 -19.68
CA ASP A 35 0.26 25.39 -18.23
C ASP A 35 -0.89 26.06 -17.47
N GLN A 36 -1.51 27.10 -18.04
CA GLN A 36 -2.68 27.73 -17.43
C GLN A 36 -3.91 26.82 -17.50
N ALA A 37 -4.18 26.22 -18.67
CA ALA A 37 -5.28 25.27 -18.84
C ALA A 37 -5.11 24.05 -17.93
N GLU A 38 -3.88 23.58 -17.71
CA GLU A 38 -3.56 22.51 -16.79
C GLU A 38 -3.90 22.86 -15.34
N LYS A 39 -3.50 24.05 -14.88
CA LYS A 39 -3.84 24.55 -13.54
C LYS A 39 -5.34 24.71 -13.35
N ASP A 40 -6.01 25.33 -14.32
CA ASP A 40 -7.46 25.56 -14.28
C ASP A 40 -8.22 24.22 -14.27
N LEU A 41 -7.77 23.25 -15.06
CA LEU A 41 -8.34 21.90 -15.09
C LEU A 41 -8.20 21.19 -13.74
N ARG A 42 -7.05 21.31 -13.06
CA ARG A 42 -6.84 20.73 -11.73
C ARG A 42 -7.75 21.34 -10.69
N LEU A 43 -7.95 22.67 -10.73
CA LEU A 43 -8.87 23.36 -9.83
C LEU A 43 -10.30 22.86 -10.06
N LYS A 44 -10.75 22.79 -11.32
CA LYS A 44 -12.08 22.25 -11.67
C LYS A 44 -12.26 20.80 -11.22
N LEU A 45 -11.23 19.96 -11.38
CA LEU A 45 -11.27 18.56 -10.95
C LEU A 45 -11.32 18.43 -9.42
N ALA A 46 -10.57 19.26 -8.70
CA ALA A 46 -10.63 19.34 -7.24
C ALA A 46 -12.01 19.81 -6.76
N ASP A 47 -12.56 20.88 -7.36
CA ASP A 47 -13.91 21.38 -7.04
C ASP A 47 -14.98 20.32 -7.33
N PHE A 48 -14.87 19.60 -8.45
CA PHE A 48 -15.77 18.50 -8.79
C PHE A 48 -15.69 17.37 -7.75
N SER A 49 -14.49 17.00 -7.33
CA SER A 49 -14.30 15.96 -6.31
C SER A 49 -14.88 16.35 -4.94
N ASN A 50 -15.03 17.65 -4.68
CA ASN A 50 -15.63 18.19 -3.45
C ASN A 50 -17.17 18.24 -3.46
N ARG A 51 -17.83 17.84 -4.56
CA ARG A 51 -19.30 17.74 -4.60
C ARG A 51 -19.81 16.70 -3.60
N THR A 52 -20.97 16.96 -2.99
CA THR A 52 -21.55 16.16 -1.91
C THR A 52 -21.68 14.68 -2.26
N GLU A 53 -22.07 14.36 -3.49
CA GLU A 53 -22.27 13.00 -3.99
C GLU A 53 -20.96 12.22 -4.23
N ILE A 54 -19.85 12.92 -4.39
CA ILE A 54 -18.51 12.32 -4.50
C ILE A 54 -17.93 12.18 -3.09
N GLN A 55 -18.02 13.25 -2.29
CA GLN A 55 -17.55 13.28 -0.91
C GLN A 55 -18.26 12.27 -0.01
N SER A 56 -19.54 11.94 -0.28
CA SER A 56 -20.25 10.92 0.49
C SER A 56 -19.60 9.52 0.40
N GLN A 57 -18.74 9.28 -0.59
CA GLN A 57 -18.04 8.01 -0.82
C GLN A 57 -16.57 8.05 -0.35
N ILE A 58 -16.07 9.20 0.14
CA ILE A 58 -14.64 9.38 0.47
C ILE A 58 -14.20 8.46 1.60
N GLY A 59 -15.05 8.19 2.59
CA GLY A 59 -14.73 7.30 3.71
C GLY A 59 -14.59 5.85 3.27
N GLU A 60 -15.50 5.37 2.42
CA GLU A 60 -15.43 4.03 1.83
C GLU A 60 -14.20 3.88 0.94
N ALA A 61 -13.92 4.91 0.13
CA ALA A 61 -12.73 4.97 -0.71
C ALA A 61 -11.44 4.93 0.12
N PHE A 62 -11.37 5.70 1.21
CA PHE A 62 -10.20 5.72 2.09
C PHE A 62 -9.98 4.38 2.78
N TYR A 63 -11.07 3.73 3.22
CA TYR A 63 -11.02 2.38 3.78
C TYR A 63 -10.47 1.36 2.78
N ILE A 64 -10.95 1.39 1.53
CA ILE A 64 -10.47 0.52 0.45
C ILE A 64 -8.99 0.80 0.15
N TRP A 65 -8.63 2.08 0.03
CA TRP A 65 -7.27 2.49 -0.31
C TRP A 65 -6.27 2.04 0.75
N LYS A 66 -6.54 2.35 2.03
CA LYS A 66 -5.64 2.03 3.14
C LYS A 66 -5.42 0.52 3.27
N ASN A 67 -6.39 -0.28 2.84
CA ASN A 67 -6.32 -1.74 2.81
C ASN A 67 -5.90 -2.34 4.17
N ASP A 68 -6.27 -1.66 5.26
CA ASP A 68 -5.92 -2.03 6.62
C ASP A 68 -7.20 -2.50 7.36
N PRO A 69 -7.33 -3.82 7.60
CA PRO A 69 -8.48 -4.36 8.31
C PRO A 69 -8.51 -3.97 9.80
N GLU A 70 -7.40 -3.46 10.35
CA GLU A 70 -7.31 -2.98 11.73
C GLU A 70 -7.69 -1.50 11.90
N LEU A 71 -7.69 -0.71 10.81
CA LEU A 71 -8.07 0.70 10.79
C LEU A 71 -9.52 0.88 11.27
N LEU A 72 -9.66 1.34 12.51
CA LEU A 72 -10.95 1.76 13.07
C LEU A 72 -11.15 3.24 12.75
N THR A 73 -12.26 3.58 12.12
CA THR A 73 -12.65 4.97 11.82
C THR A 73 -12.89 5.82 13.08
N GLU A 74 -12.93 5.21 14.27
CA GLU A 74 -12.96 5.91 15.57
C GLU A 74 -11.58 6.49 15.96
N ASN A 75 -10.49 6.02 15.33
CA ASN A 75 -9.12 6.47 15.55
C ASN A 75 -8.62 7.44 14.46
N LEU A 76 -9.49 7.88 13.56
CA LEU A 76 -9.17 8.87 12.53
C LEU A 76 -9.84 10.18 12.92
N GLY A 77 -9.24 10.88 13.89
CA GLY A 77 -9.45 12.32 13.95
C GLY A 77 -8.90 12.95 12.68
N ASN A 78 -9.41 14.12 12.28
CA ASN A 78 -8.81 14.93 11.21
C ASN A 78 -7.32 15.30 11.49
N GLU A 79 -6.80 14.97 12.67
CA GLU A 79 -5.44 15.25 13.13
C GLU A 79 -4.47 14.05 12.98
N ASP A 80 -4.94 12.86 12.54
CA ASP A 80 -4.13 11.63 12.51
C ASP A 80 -3.59 11.23 11.12
N ILE A 81 -4.07 11.86 10.04
CA ILE A 81 -3.59 11.60 8.66
C ILE A 81 -2.70 12.76 8.24
N ASP A 82 -1.42 12.49 7.99
CA ASP A 82 -0.50 13.51 7.51
C ASP A 82 -0.83 13.93 6.06
N ASP A 83 -0.46 15.17 5.70
CA ASP A 83 -0.76 15.77 4.40
C ASP A 83 -0.25 14.92 3.22
N LEU A 84 0.88 14.23 3.38
CA LEU A 84 1.47 13.41 2.32
C LEU A 84 0.65 12.14 2.08
N THR A 85 0.22 11.47 3.16
CA THR A 85 -0.68 10.32 3.10
C THR A 85 -2.01 10.72 2.46
N PHE A 86 -2.59 11.85 2.86
CA PHE A 86 -3.82 12.34 2.27
C PHE A 86 -3.65 12.68 0.77
N ALA A 87 -2.53 13.28 0.38
CA ALA A 87 -2.25 13.58 -1.03
C ALA A 87 -2.13 12.31 -1.88
N LYS A 88 -1.50 11.23 -1.36
CA LYS A 88 -1.43 9.92 -2.04
C LYS A 88 -2.81 9.30 -2.22
N PHE A 89 -3.61 9.32 -1.15
CA PHE A 89 -5.00 8.85 -1.20
C PHE A 89 -5.80 9.65 -2.23
N PHE A 90 -5.72 10.97 -2.21
CA PHE A 90 -6.51 11.84 -3.07
C PHE A 90 -6.13 11.70 -4.54
N ASP A 91 -4.86 11.48 -4.86
CA ASP A 91 -4.43 11.10 -6.22
C ASP A 91 -5.13 9.82 -6.67
N TRP A 92 -5.06 8.76 -5.86
CA TRP A 92 -5.74 7.49 -6.17
C TRP A 92 -7.26 7.65 -6.29
N PHE A 93 -7.88 8.40 -5.37
CA PHE A 93 -9.32 8.67 -5.36
C PHE A 93 -9.76 9.35 -6.67
N THR A 94 -8.96 10.32 -7.13
CA THR A 94 -9.28 11.09 -8.34
C THR A 94 -9.13 10.26 -9.61
N TYR A 95 -8.04 9.50 -9.73
CA TYR A 95 -7.67 8.86 -10.99
C TYR A 95 -8.08 7.38 -11.09
N ASP A 96 -8.18 6.65 -9.98
CA ASP A 96 -8.30 5.19 -9.96
C ASP A 96 -9.53 4.64 -9.23
N TYR A 97 -10.01 5.32 -8.20
CA TYR A 97 -11.20 4.88 -7.46
C TYR A 97 -12.44 4.87 -8.36
N LYS A 98 -13.14 3.73 -8.41
CA LYS A 98 -14.44 3.61 -9.07
C LYS A 98 -15.53 3.97 -8.08
N LEU A 99 -16.27 5.02 -8.39
CA LEU A 99 -17.43 5.46 -7.61
C LEU A 99 -18.46 4.32 -7.56
N ILE A 100 -18.97 4.02 -6.38
CA ILE A 100 -19.85 2.90 -6.09
C ILE A 100 -21.21 3.05 -6.77
N ASP A 101 -21.68 4.30 -6.92
CA ASP A 101 -22.99 4.61 -7.51
C ASP A 101 -23.04 4.39 -9.02
N ILE A 102 -21.92 4.53 -9.73
CA ILE A 102 -21.88 4.50 -11.21
C ILE A 102 -20.82 3.57 -11.82
N GLY A 103 -19.90 3.01 -11.03
CA GLY A 103 -18.82 2.14 -11.48
C GLY A 103 -17.72 2.82 -12.31
N LYS A 104 -17.72 4.15 -12.40
CA LYS A 104 -16.74 4.97 -13.15
C LYS A 104 -15.79 5.69 -12.21
N ARG A 105 -14.63 6.08 -12.72
CA ARG A 105 -13.67 6.88 -11.95
C ARG A 105 -14.12 8.32 -11.81
N VAL A 106 -13.65 9.01 -10.76
CA VAL A 106 -13.93 10.44 -10.55
C VAL A 106 -13.55 11.26 -11.79
N ILE A 107 -12.34 11.04 -12.34
CA ILE A 107 -11.89 11.71 -13.56
C ILE A 107 -12.74 11.40 -14.80
N GLU A 108 -13.28 10.18 -14.92
CA GLU A 108 -14.13 9.78 -16.04
C GLU A 108 -15.51 10.45 -15.94
N ARG A 109 -16.08 10.46 -14.73
CA ARG A 109 -17.34 11.14 -14.44
C ARG A 109 -17.22 12.65 -14.68
N PHE A 110 -16.15 13.27 -14.18
CA PHE A 110 -15.85 14.68 -14.43
C PHE A 110 -15.79 14.98 -15.92
N TYR A 111 -15.08 14.15 -16.70
CA TYR A 111 -14.97 14.35 -18.14
C TYR A 111 -16.32 14.30 -18.83
N GLU A 112 -17.20 13.38 -18.45
CA GLU A 112 -18.52 13.23 -19.06
C GLU A 112 -19.49 14.35 -18.69
N GLU A 113 -19.51 14.77 -17.42
CA GLU A 113 -20.46 15.78 -16.93
C GLU A 113 -20.05 17.20 -17.32
N GLU A 114 -18.76 17.52 -17.21
CA GLU A 114 -18.26 18.89 -17.38
C GLU A 114 -17.73 19.17 -18.79
N MET A 115 -17.77 18.19 -19.72
CA MET A 115 -17.18 18.30 -21.05
C MET A 115 -17.55 19.60 -21.78
N HIS A 116 -18.79 20.07 -21.62
CA HIS A 116 -19.30 21.24 -22.33
C HIS A 116 -18.70 22.56 -21.85
N ASP A 117 -18.28 22.62 -20.58
CA ASP A 117 -17.70 23.80 -19.93
C ASP A 117 -16.16 23.82 -19.98
N LEU A 118 -15.56 22.77 -20.57
CA LEU A 118 -14.13 22.68 -20.82
C LEU A 118 -13.75 23.28 -22.19
N SER A 119 -12.64 24.03 -22.20
CA SER A 119 -11.95 24.44 -23.41
C SER A 119 -11.38 23.24 -24.18
N ASP A 120 -11.06 23.41 -25.46
CA ASP A 120 -10.52 22.33 -26.29
C ASP A 120 -9.18 21.79 -25.77
N VAL A 121 -8.37 22.65 -25.15
CA VAL A 121 -7.12 22.26 -24.49
C VAL A 121 -7.41 21.39 -23.28
N GLU A 122 -8.34 21.80 -22.41
CA GLU A 122 -8.74 21.03 -21.23
C GLU A 122 -9.35 19.68 -21.60
N LYS A 123 -10.19 19.62 -22.65
CA LYS A 123 -10.74 18.37 -23.19
C LYS A 123 -9.65 17.41 -23.65
N SER A 124 -8.61 17.92 -24.32
CA SER A 124 -7.48 17.10 -24.75
C SER A 124 -6.67 16.59 -23.56
N LEU A 125 -6.42 17.44 -22.56
CA LEU A 125 -5.67 17.06 -21.36
C LEU A 125 -6.41 15.98 -20.56
N ILE A 126 -7.69 16.20 -20.25
CA ILE A 126 -8.46 15.28 -19.41
C ILE A 126 -8.68 13.92 -20.10
N ALA A 127 -8.86 13.91 -21.43
CA ALA A 127 -8.95 12.66 -22.19
C ALA A 127 -7.67 11.84 -22.07
N GLU A 128 -6.50 12.48 -22.15
CA GLU A 128 -5.20 11.81 -21.97
C GLU A 128 -4.97 11.38 -20.51
N TRP A 129 -5.31 12.24 -19.55
CA TRP A 129 -5.18 11.93 -18.13
C TRP A 129 -6.12 10.80 -17.69
N SER A 130 -7.31 10.67 -18.27
CA SER A 130 -8.21 9.54 -17.99
C SER A 130 -7.57 8.18 -18.31
N GLN A 131 -6.56 8.15 -19.19
CA GLN A 131 -5.88 6.94 -19.65
C GLN A 131 -4.54 6.69 -18.96
N ASN A 132 -4.10 7.60 -18.08
CA ASN A 132 -2.83 7.49 -17.38
C ASN A 132 -2.80 6.32 -16.39
N LEU A 133 -1.60 6.05 -15.86
CA LEU A 133 -1.36 5.00 -14.88
C LEU A 133 -0.48 5.53 -13.76
N TYR A 134 -0.84 5.16 -12.53
CA TYR A 134 0.14 5.09 -11.45
C TYR A 134 0.98 3.84 -11.68
N SER A 135 2.29 3.99 -11.71
CA SER A 135 3.24 2.89 -11.95
C SER A 135 4.52 3.12 -11.17
N PHE A 136 5.47 2.21 -11.33
CA PHE A 136 6.77 2.24 -10.69
C PHE A 136 7.87 2.37 -11.73
N PHE A 137 8.81 3.27 -11.50
CA PHE A 137 9.81 3.65 -12.48
C PHE A 137 11.21 3.65 -11.88
N GLU A 138 12.18 3.11 -12.60
CA GLU A 138 13.60 3.30 -12.26
C GLU A 138 14.09 4.63 -12.83
N VAL A 139 14.76 5.44 -12.01
CA VAL A 139 15.41 6.67 -12.45
C VAL A 139 16.67 6.33 -13.24
N GLU A 140 16.72 6.72 -14.51
CA GLU A 140 17.92 6.52 -15.34
C GLU A 140 18.89 7.70 -15.20
N GLU A 141 18.38 8.92 -15.34
CA GLU A 141 19.17 10.15 -15.32
C GLU A 141 18.41 11.27 -14.59
N VAL A 142 19.16 12.15 -13.93
CA VAL A 142 18.63 13.32 -13.21
C VAL A 142 19.35 14.57 -13.67
N ALA A 143 18.58 15.58 -14.08
CA ALA A 143 19.05 16.93 -14.36
C ALA A 143 18.56 17.85 -13.23
N PRO A 144 19.42 18.21 -12.26
CA PRO A 144 19.00 18.96 -11.07
C PRO A 144 18.32 20.30 -11.42
N ASN A 145 17.19 20.59 -10.77
CA ASN A 145 16.30 21.74 -11.02
C ASN A 145 15.57 21.74 -12.38
N GLU A 146 15.73 20.71 -13.20
CA GLU A 146 15.08 20.63 -14.51
C GLU A 146 14.11 19.45 -14.59
N GLY A 147 14.57 18.24 -14.26
CA GLY A 147 13.78 17.03 -14.43
C GLY A 147 14.57 15.74 -14.37
N CYS A 148 13.98 14.66 -14.87
CA CYS A 148 14.59 13.33 -14.89
C CYS A 148 14.08 12.46 -16.04
N SER A 149 14.89 11.46 -16.39
CA SER A 149 14.50 10.34 -17.25
C SER A 149 14.14 9.16 -16.36
N ILE A 150 12.95 8.60 -16.55
CA ILE A 150 12.46 7.46 -15.78
C ILE A 150 12.01 6.34 -16.71
N LYS A 151 12.20 5.10 -16.27
CA LYS A 151 11.83 3.89 -17.03
C LYS A 151 10.84 3.04 -16.25
N ASP A 152 9.67 2.78 -16.82
CA ASP A 152 8.66 1.92 -16.20
C ASP A 152 9.22 0.51 -16.03
N ILE A 153 9.19 -0.01 -14.81
CA ILE A 153 9.81 -1.31 -14.50
C ILE A 153 9.00 -2.51 -15.01
N PHE A 154 7.73 -2.29 -15.38
CA PHE A 154 6.83 -3.31 -15.91
C PHE A 154 6.78 -3.30 -17.44
N THR A 155 6.70 -2.12 -18.07
CA THR A 155 6.61 -2.00 -19.54
C THR A 155 7.97 -1.81 -20.21
N GLY A 156 8.93 -1.22 -19.49
CA GLY A 156 10.21 -0.79 -20.03
C GLY A 156 10.16 0.54 -20.80
N ASP A 157 9.00 1.21 -20.85
CA ASP A 157 8.85 2.50 -21.51
C ASP A 157 9.62 3.60 -20.77
N VAL A 158 10.23 4.51 -21.52
CA VAL A 158 11.04 5.61 -20.97
C VAL A 158 10.29 6.92 -21.13
N PHE A 159 10.26 7.70 -20.05
CA PHE A 159 9.59 8.99 -19.96
C PHE A 159 10.55 10.09 -19.52
N GLN A 160 10.48 11.23 -20.21
CA GLN A 160 11.15 12.46 -19.78
C GLN A 160 10.17 13.27 -18.93
N ILE A 161 10.53 13.51 -17.67
CA ILE A 161 9.74 14.28 -16.71
C ILE A 161 10.41 15.63 -16.47
N LYS A 162 9.60 16.70 -16.52
CA LYS A 162 10.04 18.06 -16.25
C LYS A 162 9.54 18.47 -14.87
N ASP A 163 10.24 18.05 -13.82
CA ASP A 163 9.84 18.33 -12.44
C ASP A 163 11.06 18.79 -11.63
N SER A 164 11.16 20.10 -11.42
CA SER A 164 12.28 20.70 -10.71
C SER A 164 12.33 20.27 -9.24
N SER A 165 11.17 20.10 -8.59
CA SER A 165 11.08 19.65 -7.19
C SER A 165 11.54 18.20 -7.04
N ALA A 166 10.99 17.28 -7.85
CA ALA A 166 11.35 15.87 -7.79
C ALA A 166 12.83 15.67 -8.12
N SER A 167 13.38 16.40 -9.10
CA SER A 167 14.80 16.30 -9.51
C SER A 167 15.81 16.61 -8.39
N LEU A 168 15.38 17.26 -7.30
CA LEU A 168 16.22 17.56 -6.13
C LEU A 168 16.18 16.48 -5.05
N GLN A 169 15.23 15.55 -5.14
CA GLN A 169 14.94 14.55 -4.10
C GLN A 169 15.22 13.11 -4.56
N ILE A 170 15.62 12.92 -5.82
CA ILE A 170 15.81 11.61 -6.43
C ILE A 170 17.23 11.47 -6.97
N ALA A 171 17.76 10.25 -6.93
CA ALA A 171 19.05 9.89 -7.49
C ALA A 171 18.89 8.84 -8.60
N PRO A 172 19.88 8.70 -9.52
CA PRO A 172 19.92 7.58 -10.45
C PRO A 172 19.79 6.24 -9.71
N HIS A 173 19.04 5.32 -10.31
CA HIS A 173 18.67 4.00 -9.79
C HIS A 173 17.61 3.95 -8.67
N ASP A 174 17.15 5.08 -8.16
CA ASP A 174 15.99 5.08 -7.28
C ASP A 174 14.75 4.53 -8.01
N ILE A 175 13.84 3.92 -7.25
CA ILE A 175 12.53 3.51 -7.74
C ILE A 175 11.50 4.55 -7.30
N ILE A 176 10.74 5.07 -8.25
CA ILE A 176 9.70 6.05 -8.01
C ILE A 176 8.34 5.40 -8.22
N GLY A 177 7.47 5.44 -7.22
CA GLY A 177 6.03 5.24 -7.40
C GLY A 177 5.36 6.57 -7.72
N GLY A 178 4.68 6.69 -8.85
CA GLY A 178 4.07 7.95 -9.25
C GLY A 178 3.20 7.87 -10.50
N ARG A 179 2.62 9.01 -10.87
CA ARG A 179 1.74 9.15 -12.04
C ARG A 179 2.24 10.27 -12.96
N PRO A 180 2.95 9.93 -14.06
CA PRO A 180 3.29 10.89 -15.09
C PRO A 180 2.06 11.35 -15.87
N LEU A 181 1.75 12.65 -15.80
CA LEU A 181 0.72 13.33 -16.58
C LEU A 181 1.36 14.06 -17.74
N LYS A 182 0.79 13.94 -18.93
CA LYS A 182 1.27 14.68 -20.09
C LYS A 182 0.55 16.01 -20.22
N VAL A 183 1.31 17.05 -20.54
CA VAL A 183 0.85 18.42 -20.75
C VAL A 183 1.55 18.96 -21.99
N GLY A 184 0.87 18.88 -23.13
CA GLY A 184 1.49 19.15 -24.44
C GLY A 184 2.64 18.18 -24.73
N ASN A 185 3.85 18.72 -24.89
CA ASN A 185 5.06 17.92 -25.13
C ASN A 185 5.80 17.50 -23.85
N ASN A 186 5.41 18.04 -22.70
CA ASN A 186 6.06 17.80 -21.42
C ASN A 186 5.28 16.75 -20.62
N ARG A 187 5.95 16.14 -19.64
CA ARG A 187 5.31 15.34 -18.61
C ARG A 187 5.72 15.82 -17.22
N TYR A 188 4.78 15.76 -16.30
CA TYR A 188 4.92 16.17 -14.90
C TYR A 188 4.35 15.07 -14.02
N PHE A 189 4.78 14.97 -12.77
CA PHE A 189 4.07 14.12 -11.83
C PHE A 189 2.72 14.76 -11.45
N SER A 190 1.73 13.92 -11.16
CA SER A 190 0.39 14.38 -10.81
C SER A 190 0.37 15.26 -9.56
N CYS A 191 0.85 14.76 -8.43
CA CYS A 191 0.83 15.50 -7.15
C CYS A 191 1.93 15.01 -6.21
N VAL A 192 1.98 13.71 -5.97
CA VAL A 192 2.93 13.09 -5.04
C VAL A 192 3.69 11.95 -5.71
N ILE A 193 4.95 11.81 -5.31
CA ILE A 193 5.77 10.65 -5.63
C ILE A 193 6.18 9.93 -4.36
N SER A 194 6.35 8.62 -4.45
CA SER A 194 7.02 7.82 -3.43
C SER A 194 8.39 7.42 -3.96
N VAL A 195 9.43 7.58 -3.15
CA VAL A 195 10.81 7.28 -3.54
C VAL A 195 11.30 6.10 -2.71
N TYR A 196 11.82 5.08 -3.38
CA TYR A 196 12.31 3.86 -2.79
C TYR A 196 13.75 3.56 -3.26
N PRO A 197 14.61 3.00 -2.40
CA PRO A 197 15.92 2.53 -2.82
C PRO A 197 15.83 1.44 -3.90
N GLN A 198 16.84 1.34 -4.76
CA GLN A 198 16.91 0.33 -5.83
C GLN A 198 16.64 -1.12 -5.36
N ALA A 199 17.02 -1.45 -4.12
CA ALA A 199 16.81 -2.78 -3.53
C ALA A 199 15.33 -3.22 -3.52
N PHE A 200 14.38 -2.27 -3.50
CA PHE A 200 12.95 -2.55 -3.53
C PHE A 200 12.43 -2.98 -4.91
N LYS A 201 13.21 -2.81 -5.98
CA LYS A 201 12.79 -3.16 -7.36
C LYS A 201 12.37 -4.63 -7.48
N ALA A 202 13.15 -5.55 -6.93
CA ALA A 202 12.86 -6.98 -7.00
C ALA A 202 11.58 -7.31 -6.23
N LEU A 203 11.44 -6.75 -5.03
CA LEU A 203 10.26 -6.90 -4.17
C LEU A 203 8.98 -6.43 -4.88
N ILE A 204 9.03 -5.26 -5.52
CA ILE A 204 7.92 -4.69 -6.30
C ILE A 204 7.53 -5.61 -7.45
N ILE A 205 8.52 -6.07 -8.22
CA ILE A 205 8.30 -6.96 -9.38
C ILE A 205 7.71 -8.29 -8.93
N ASP A 206 8.19 -8.87 -7.83
CA ASP A 206 7.71 -10.13 -7.29
C ASP A 206 6.26 -10.03 -6.82
N PHE A 207 5.93 -8.99 -6.03
CA PHE A 207 4.56 -8.72 -5.62
C PHE A 207 3.64 -8.51 -6.82
N PHE A 208 4.04 -7.66 -7.78
CA PHE A 208 3.31 -7.44 -9.01
C PHE A 208 3.05 -8.76 -9.76
N ASN A 209 4.08 -9.60 -9.96
CA ASN A 209 3.95 -10.85 -10.71
C ASN A 209 2.96 -11.82 -10.03
N LEU A 210 2.99 -11.91 -8.71
CA LEU A 210 2.06 -12.73 -7.94
C LEU A 210 0.63 -12.21 -8.07
N GLN A 211 0.41 -10.93 -7.78
CA GLN A 211 -0.91 -10.32 -7.81
C GLN A 211 -1.51 -10.27 -9.22
N PHE A 212 -0.70 -9.96 -10.24
CA PHE A 212 -1.14 -9.92 -11.62
C PHE A 212 -1.51 -11.32 -12.15
N LYS A 213 -0.78 -12.35 -11.71
CA LYS A 213 -1.13 -13.75 -12.01
C LYS A 213 -2.50 -14.11 -11.42
N ASP A 214 -2.78 -13.70 -10.20
CA ASP A 214 -4.07 -13.98 -9.55
C ASP A 214 -5.21 -13.14 -10.15
N TYR A 215 -4.96 -11.87 -10.45
CA TYR A 215 -5.88 -11.00 -11.19
C TYR A 215 -6.29 -11.62 -12.54
N LYS A 216 -5.34 -12.19 -13.31
CA LYS A 216 -5.64 -12.89 -14.57
C LYS A 216 -6.45 -14.18 -14.41
N LYS A 217 -6.39 -14.84 -13.25
CA LYS A 217 -7.22 -16.03 -12.99
C LYS A 217 -8.66 -15.63 -12.71
N ASN A 218 -8.84 -14.55 -11.95
CA ASN A 218 -10.15 -14.10 -11.48
C ASN A 218 -10.90 -13.28 -12.53
N PHE A 219 -10.18 -12.57 -13.41
CA PHE A 219 -10.77 -11.75 -14.47
C PHE A 219 -10.41 -12.33 -15.86
N ARG A 220 -11.40 -12.47 -16.75
CA ARG A 220 -11.31 -13.12 -18.09
C ARG A 220 -10.02 -12.75 -18.86
N ARG A 221 -9.47 -13.73 -19.61
CA ARG A 221 -8.27 -13.80 -20.50
C ARG A 221 -7.77 -12.57 -21.31
N LYS A 222 -8.39 -11.40 -21.24
CA LYS A 222 -7.96 -10.14 -21.87
C LYS A 222 -7.47 -9.06 -20.89
N SER A 223 -7.39 -9.34 -19.58
CA SER A 223 -6.94 -8.35 -18.60
C SER A 223 -5.50 -7.91 -18.90
N ALA A 224 -5.37 -6.67 -19.37
CA ALA A 224 -4.11 -6.06 -19.72
C ALA A 224 -3.39 -5.60 -18.44
N LEU A 225 -2.07 -5.41 -18.51
CA LEU A 225 -1.28 -4.79 -17.44
C LEU A 225 -1.92 -3.48 -16.96
N LYS A 226 -2.41 -2.68 -17.92
CA LYS A 226 -3.10 -1.43 -17.68
C LYS A 226 -4.29 -1.59 -16.73
N ASP A 227 -5.13 -2.61 -16.94
CA ASP A 227 -6.34 -2.83 -16.14
C ASP A 227 -5.97 -3.17 -14.69
N TYR A 228 -4.96 -4.02 -14.51
CA TYR A 228 -4.45 -4.35 -13.18
C TYR A 228 -3.89 -3.12 -12.45
N LEU A 229 -3.02 -2.33 -13.10
CA LEU A 229 -2.44 -1.15 -12.47
C LEU A 229 -3.52 -0.11 -12.12
N LYS A 230 -4.55 -0.01 -12.96
CA LYS A 230 -5.72 0.83 -12.74
C LYS A 230 -6.57 0.37 -11.57
N ASP A 231 -6.84 -0.92 -11.45
CA ASP A 231 -7.76 -1.44 -10.44
C ASP A 231 -7.07 -1.67 -9.09
N LEU A 232 -5.83 -2.17 -9.10
CA LEU A 232 -5.13 -2.71 -7.94
C LEU A 232 -3.68 -2.22 -7.79
N GLY A 233 -3.20 -1.33 -8.67
CA GLY A 233 -1.80 -0.86 -8.65
C GLY A 233 -1.39 -0.16 -7.35
N PHE A 234 -2.35 0.48 -6.66
CA PHE A 234 -2.12 1.12 -5.37
C PHE A 234 -1.70 0.14 -4.26
N LEU A 235 -2.06 -1.15 -4.37
CA LEU A 235 -1.67 -2.17 -3.39
C LEU A 235 -0.16 -2.42 -3.37
N ILE A 236 0.53 -2.16 -4.48
CA ILE A 236 1.99 -2.28 -4.55
C ILE A 236 2.65 -1.29 -3.57
N GLY A 237 2.16 -0.05 -3.53
CA GLY A 237 2.67 0.97 -2.62
C GLY A 237 2.45 0.59 -1.15
N HIS A 238 1.24 0.12 -0.82
CA HIS A 238 0.89 -0.34 0.52
C HIS A 238 1.74 -1.52 0.98
N TYR A 239 1.99 -2.50 0.10
CA TYR A 239 2.85 -3.64 0.42
C TYR A 239 4.27 -3.21 0.79
N ILE A 240 4.82 -2.21 0.09
CA ILE A 240 6.14 -1.67 0.41
C ILE A 240 6.10 -0.93 1.76
N GLU A 241 5.08 -0.09 1.97
CA GLU A 241 4.92 0.66 3.21
C GLU A 241 4.78 -0.27 4.42
N GLU A 242 3.98 -1.34 4.31
CA GLU A 242 3.83 -2.37 5.34
C GLU A 242 5.17 -3.05 5.68
N ILE A 243 6.00 -3.34 4.68
CA ILE A 243 7.33 -3.93 4.89
C ILE A 243 8.28 -2.94 5.58
N VAL A 244 8.15 -1.66 5.30
CA VAL A 244 8.98 -0.60 5.91
C VAL A 244 8.53 -0.35 7.35
N GLU A 245 7.23 -0.32 7.62
CA GLU A 245 6.64 -0.13 8.95
C GLU A 245 6.83 -1.38 9.83
N HIS A 246 6.76 -2.57 9.24
CA HIS A 246 6.87 -3.86 9.92
C HIS A 246 7.99 -4.72 9.33
N PRO A 247 9.26 -4.33 9.51
CA PRO A 247 10.39 -5.05 8.94
C PRO A 247 10.47 -6.46 9.52
N GLN A 248 10.47 -7.46 8.63
CA GLN A 248 10.71 -8.84 9.01
C GLN A 248 12.21 -9.13 9.05
N PHE A 249 12.66 -9.65 10.18
CA PHE A 249 14.06 -10.05 10.36
C PHE A 249 14.19 -11.55 10.14
N PHE A 250 15.21 -11.94 9.37
CA PHE A 250 15.54 -13.33 9.12
C PHE A 250 16.95 -13.63 9.62
N THR A 251 17.15 -14.84 10.13
CA THR A 251 18.48 -15.37 10.42
C THR A 251 19.26 -15.55 9.11
N PRO A 252 20.61 -15.61 9.15
CA PRO A 252 21.41 -15.91 7.96
C PRO A 252 21.06 -17.25 7.27
N GLU A 253 20.41 -18.15 8.00
CA GLU A 253 19.92 -19.44 7.52
C GLU A 253 18.55 -19.34 6.81
N GLY A 254 17.91 -18.16 6.86
CA GLY A 254 16.63 -17.87 6.21
C GLY A 254 15.39 -18.17 7.05
N ASP A 255 15.56 -18.50 8.33
CA ASP A 255 14.42 -18.62 9.26
C ASP A 255 14.00 -17.23 9.76
N GLU A 256 12.72 -17.04 10.11
CA GLU A 256 12.28 -15.86 10.85
C GLU A 256 13.06 -15.74 12.17
N LEU A 257 13.58 -14.54 12.44
CA LEU A 257 14.38 -14.24 13.62
C LEU A 257 13.46 -13.99 14.82
N VAL A 258 13.46 -14.95 15.74
CA VAL A 258 12.71 -14.89 17.00
C VAL A 258 13.62 -15.32 18.15
N PHE A 259 13.41 -14.80 19.36
CA PHE A 259 14.06 -15.33 20.56
C PHE A 259 13.26 -16.50 21.08
N ALA A 260 13.64 -17.71 20.69
CA ALA A 260 13.01 -18.95 21.10
C ALA A 260 13.83 -19.61 22.21
N SER A 261 13.18 -19.95 23.32
CA SER A 261 13.82 -20.54 24.49
C SER A 261 13.07 -21.78 24.99
N ALA A 262 13.81 -22.73 25.57
CA ALA A 262 13.27 -23.90 26.25
C ALA A 262 13.89 -24.05 27.63
N ILE A 263 13.05 -24.30 28.64
CA ILE A 263 13.47 -24.44 30.03
C ILE A 263 13.26 -25.88 30.50
N TYR A 264 14.28 -26.41 31.16
CA TYR A 264 14.30 -27.73 31.75
C TYR A 264 14.69 -27.66 33.23
N ASN A 265 14.10 -28.53 34.04
CA ASN A 265 14.55 -28.81 35.40
C ASN A 265 15.68 -29.85 35.36
N VAL A 266 16.76 -29.64 36.11
CA VAL A 266 17.94 -30.51 36.16
C VAL A 266 17.88 -31.38 37.41
N LYS A 267 17.88 -32.71 37.21
CA LYS A 267 17.86 -33.70 38.30
C LYS A 267 19.27 -34.07 38.78
N ASN A 268 20.28 -33.93 37.91
CA ASN A 268 21.65 -34.29 38.22
C ASN A 268 22.63 -33.41 37.41
N TYR A 269 23.05 -32.31 38.02
CA TYR A 269 23.94 -31.31 37.43
C TYR A 269 25.24 -31.91 36.88
N GLU A 270 25.98 -32.66 37.70
CA GLU A 270 27.26 -33.26 37.33
C GLU A 270 27.17 -34.17 36.10
N LYS A 271 26.12 -35.01 36.03
CA LYS A 271 25.89 -35.88 34.87
C LYS A 271 25.51 -35.07 33.62
N VAL A 272 24.70 -34.01 33.78
CA VAL A 272 24.33 -33.12 32.67
C VAL A 272 25.56 -32.44 32.10
N ILE A 273 26.40 -31.79 32.91
CA ILE A 273 27.62 -31.12 32.45
C ILE A 273 28.56 -32.12 31.75
N LYS A 274 28.78 -33.30 32.34
CA LYS A 274 29.63 -34.34 31.73
C LYS A 274 29.09 -34.79 30.37
N LYS A 275 27.77 -34.92 30.21
CA LYS A 275 27.15 -35.34 28.95
C LYS A 275 27.20 -34.23 27.90
N LEU A 276 26.93 -32.97 28.28
CA LEU A 276 27.01 -31.82 27.37
C LEU A 276 28.42 -31.65 26.78
N LYS A 277 29.47 -31.79 27.61
CA LYS A 277 30.88 -31.76 27.16
C LYS A 277 31.23 -32.84 26.13
N ASN A 278 30.47 -33.93 26.06
CA ASN A 278 30.69 -35.01 25.10
C ASN A 278 29.88 -34.84 23.80
N ILE A 279 29.03 -33.82 23.70
CA ILE A 279 28.28 -33.53 22.48
C ILE A 279 29.21 -32.77 21.52
N ARG A 280 29.60 -33.43 20.43
CA ARG A 280 30.55 -32.89 19.44
C ARG A 280 30.18 -31.52 18.86
N SER A 281 28.89 -31.19 18.79
CA SER A 281 28.40 -29.92 18.26
C SER A 281 28.32 -28.80 19.29
N LEU A 282 28.71 -29.04 20.54
CA LEU A 282 28.70 -28.07 21.62
C LEU A 282 30.13 -27.72 22.04
N GLU A 283 30.36 -26.43 22.24
CA GLU A 283 31.57 -25.91 22.86
C GLU A 283 31.21 -25.17 24.14
N GLU A 284 32.02 -25.33 25.18
CA GLU A 284 31.86 -24.59 26.42
C GLU A 284 32.54 -23.23 26.32
N ILE A 285 31.84 -22.16 26.72
CA ILE A 285 32.37 -20.80 26.72
C ILE A 285 33.24 -20.60 27.97
N GLU A 286 34.47 -20.11 27.77
CA GLU A 286 35.38 -19.76 28.88
C GLU A 286 34.82 -18.60 29.73
N GLY A 287 34.95 -18.69 31.05
CA GLY A 287 34.50 -17.65 31.99
C GLY A 287 33.24 -17.96 32.81
N GLY A 288 32.68 -19.18 32.69
CA GLY A 288 31.64 -19.66 33.59
C GLY A 288 32.13 -19.82 35.05
N THR A 289 31.21 -19.72 36.01
CA THR A 289 31.46 -20.07 37.41
C THR A 289 31.12 -21.55 37.65
N ASP A 290 31.45 -22.09 38.83
CA ASP A 290 31.02 -23.45 39.20
C ASP A 290 29.48 -23.58 39.22
N ASP A 291 28.78 -22.47 39.46
CA ASP A 291 27.32 -22.40 39.56
C ASP A 291 26.60 -22.12 38.22
N LEU A 292 27.30 -21.63 37.20
CA LEU A 292 26.75 -21.32 35.88
C LEU A 292 27.72 -21.68 34.76
N ARG A 293 27.31 -22.64 33.94
CA ARG A 293 28.08 -23.12 32.78
C ARG A 293 27.33 -22.79 31.50
N VAL A 294 28.03 -22.26 30.50
CA VAL A 294 27.43 -21.85 29.23
C VAL A 294 28.06 -22.63 28.08
N PHE A 295 27.22 -23.22 27.24
CA PHE A 295 27.61 -23.91 26.00
C PHE A 295 27.03 -23.18 24.78
N THR A 296 27.70 -23.30 23.64
CA THR A 296 27.26 -22.76 22.35
C THR A 296 27.31 -23.83 21.26
N TRP A 297 26.43 -23.74 20.26
CA TRP A 297 26.52 -24.56 19.06
C TRP A 297 27.46 -23.93 18.02
N GLU A 298 28.40 -24.72 17.52
CA GLU A 298 29.18 -24.35 16.33
C GLU A 298 28.38 -24.59 15.04
N GLY A 299 28.27 -23.55 14.19
CA GLY A 299 27.72 -23.65 12.85
C GLY A 299 28.51 -24.58 11.92
N LYS A 300 27.83 -25.19 10.93
CA LYS A 300 28.50 -25.98 9.88
C LYS A 300 29.33 -25.07 8.96
N ARG A 301 30.54 -25.54 8.57
CA ARG A 301 31.48 -24.95 7.58
C ARG A 301 32.30 -23.74 8.05
N GLY A 302 33.24 -23.94 8.97
CA GLY A 302 34.45 -23.11 9.11
C GLY A 302 34.27 -21.63 9.49
N LYS A 303 33.03 -21.16 9.65
CA LYS A 303 32.69 -19.87 10.26
C LYS A 303 32.13 -20.18 11.64
N LYS A 304 32.88 -19.83 12.70
CA LYS A 304 32.39 -19.82 14.09
C LYS A 304 31.14 -18.94 14.15
N ARG A 305 29.97 -19.58 14.15
CA ARG A 305 28.67 -18.91 14.20
C ARG A 305 27.87 -19.56 15.31
N THR A 306 27.47 -18.75 16.27
CA THR A 306 26.65 -19.15 17.41
C THR A 306 25.20 -19.28 16.93
N VAL A 307 24.69 -20.51 16.89
CA VAL A 307 23.30 -20.80 16.50
C VAL A 307 22.33 -20.69 17.69
N GLY A 308 22.88 -20.81 18.90
CA GLY A 308 22.15 -20.70 20.16
C GLY A 308 23.08 -20.97 21.35
N THR A 309 22.57 -20.78 22.56
CA THR A 309 23.28 -21.02 23.82
C THR A 309 22.54 -21.99 24.70
N ILE A 310 23.28 -22.68 25.56
CA ILE A 310 22.75 -23.50 26.64
C ILE A 310 23.36 -22.99 27.93
N GLU A 311 22.52 -22.49 28.82
CA GLU A 311 22.90 -22.09 30.17
C GLU A 311 22.48 -23.19 31.13
N VAL A 312 23.40 -23.63 31.98
CA VAL A 312 23.17 -24.69 32.96
C VAL A 312 23.54 -24.18 34.35
N GLU A 313 22.54 -24.16 35.22
CA GLU A 313 22.63 -23.93 36.66
C GLU A 313 22.37 -25.27 37.40
N ASN A 314 22.48 -25.26 38.73
CA ASN A 314 22.35 -26.47 39.56
C ASN A 314 21.03 -27.24 39.35
N ASP A 315 19.91 -26.54 39.23
CA ASP A 315 18.56 -27.10 39.11
C ASP A 315 17.87 -26.75 37.78
N LYS A 316 18.53 -26.00 36.89
CA LYS A 316 17.91 -25.46 35.69
C LYS A 316 18.83 -25.52 34.48
N LEU A 317 18.27 -25.90 33.34
CA LEU A 317 18.91 -25.80 32.04
C LEU A 317 18.02 -24.96 31.12
N LYS A 318 18.60 -23.95 30.48
CA LYS A 318 17.93 -23.08 29.53
C LYS A 318 18.62 -23.18 28.19
N ILE A 319 17.84 -23.37 27.13
CA ILE A 319 18.30 -23.29 25.74
C ILE A 319 17.73 -21.99 25.16
N ASP A 320 18.58 -21.19 24.53
CA ASP A 320 18.16 -20.01 23.75
C ASP A 320 18.63 -20.15 22.29
N CYS A 321 17.77 -19.80 21.34
CA CYS A 321 18.00 -19.86 19.90
C CYS A 321 17.34 -18.66 19.20
N TYR A 322 17.82 -18.33 18.00
CA TYR A 322 17.30 -17.22 17.19
C TYR A 322 16.24 -17.64 16.15
N SER A 323 15.78 -18.89 16.17
CA SER A 323 14.64 -19.36 15.37
C SER A 323 13.93 -20.54 16.03
N ILE A 324 12.64 -20.74 15.71
CA ILE A 324 11.85 -21.90 16.17
C ILE A 324 12.46 -23.21 15.68
N ASN A 325 12.91 -23.24 14.41
CA ASN A 325 13.55 -24.40 13.81
C ASN A 325 14.86 -24.75 14.51
N SER A 326 15.68 -23.75 14.85
CA SER A 326 16.91 -23.93 15.61
C SER A 326 16.63 -24.49 17.01
N LEU A 327 15.62 -23.95 17.71
CA LEU A 327 15.23 -24.47 19.02
C LEU A 327 14.76 -25.92 18.93
N ALA A 328 13.91 -26.27 17.96
CA ALA A 328 13.43 -27.64 17.77
C ALA A 328 14.58 -28.63 17.54
N ASN A 329 15.57 -28.23 16.72
CA ASN A 329 16.78 -29.02 16.49
C ASN A 329 17.64 -29.15 17.75
N ALA A 330 17.82 -28.06 18.50
CA ALA A 330 18.54 -28.05 19.76
C ALA A 330 17.89 -28.99 20.79
N LYS A 331 16.58 -28.87 21.01
CA LYS A 331 15.81 -29.75 21.92
C LYS A 331 15.99 -31.22 21.54
N LYS A 332 15.90 -31.55 20.26
CA LYS A 332 16.10 -32.93 19.77
C LYS A 332 17.47 -33.49 20.12
N ILE A 333 18.53 -32.69 20.02
CA ILE A 333 19.90 -33.10 20.39
C ILE A 333 19.98 -33.28 21.91
N ILE A 334 19.45 -32.33 22.67
CA ILE A 334 19.56 -32.30 24.13
C ILE A 334 18.75 -33.43 24.77
N GLU A 335 17.49 -33.59 24.41
CA GLU A 335 16.61 -34.64 24.94
C GLU A 335 17.13 -36.03 24.59
N LYS A 336 17.68 -36.23 23.39
CA LYS A 336 18.31 -37.51 23.00
C LYS A 336 19.47 -37.91 23.93
N ASN A 337 20.23 -36.94 24.45
CA ASN A 337 21.42 -37.19 25.26
C ASN A 337 21.17 -37.11 26.77
N LEU A 338 20.14 -36.40 27.20
CA LEU A 338 19.90 -36.01 28.60
C LEU A 338 18.53 -36.40 29.18
N ASN A 339 17.63 -37.06 28.44
CA ASN A 339 16.24 -37.35 28.87
C ASN A 339 16.08 -37.91 30.31
N GLU A 340 17.03 -38.68 30.82
CA GLU A 340 17.00 -39.23 32.18
C GLU A 340 17.35 -38.20 33.27
N PHE A 341 18.03 -37.12 32.92
CA PHE A 341 18.60 -36.14 33.85
C PHE A 341 17.91 -34.77 33.81
N ILE A 342 17.06 -34.53 32.84
CA ILE A 342 16.32 -33.27 32.69
C ILE A 342 14.82 -33.52 32.52
N GLU A 343 14.01 -32.53 32.84
CA GLU A 343 12.56 -32.55 32.64
C GLU A 343 12.10 -31.24 32.02
N HIS A 344 11.45 -31.30 30.86
CA HIS A 344 10.98 -30.11 30.14
C HIS A 344 9.88 -29.40 30.94
N LYS A 345 10.01 -28.08 31.11
CA LYS A 345 9.04 -27.25 31.86
C LYS A 345 8.23 -26.34 30.96
N GLY A 346 8.78 -25.90 29.84
CA GLY A 346 8.07 -25.05 28.88
C GLY A 346 8.99 -24.43 27.85
N ASP A 347 8.36 -23.93 26.79
CA ASP A 347 9.02 -23.14 25.75
C ASP A 347 8.47 -21.70 25.80
N SER A 348 9.28 -20.73 25.43
CA SER A 348 8.87 -19.32 25.26
C SER A 348 9.44 -18.79 23.95
N ILE A 349 8.59 -18.16 23.15
CA ILE A 349 8.95 -17.50 21.90
C ILE A 349 8.66 -16.02 22.08
N LYS A 350 9.64 -15.17 21.75
CA LYS A 350 9.48 -13.72 21.68
C LYS A 350 9.86 -13.27 20.27
N HIS A 351 8.93 -12.64 19.57
CA HIS A 351 9.20 -12.00 18.29
C HIS A 351 9.98 -10.70 18.51
N LEU A 352 10.74 -10.25 17.50
CA LEU A 352 11.27 -8.89 17.49
C LEU A 352 10.12 -7.93 17.19
N ASP A 353 9.32 -7.62 18.21
CA ASP A 353 8.45 -6.45 18.13
C ASP A 353 9.24 -5.20 18.52
N LEU A 354 9.57 -4.39 17.52
CA LEU A 354 10.11 -3.05 17.73
C LEU A 354 9.03 -2.08 18.27
N ASP A 355 7.76 -2.48 18.22
CA ASP A 355 6.57 -1.67 18.53
C ASP A 355 6.00 -1.88 19.96
N ARG A 356 6.81 -2.26 20.96
CA ARG A 356 6.33 -2.53 22.34
C ARG A 356 5.61 -1.36 23.04
N ASP A 357 5.60 -0.16 22.48
CA ASP A 357 4.78 0.95 22.97
C ASP A 357 3.33 0.96 22.45
N LYS A 358 2.97 0.16 21.43
CA LYS A 358 1.60 0.07 20.89
C LYS A 358 0.78 -1.12 21.41
N GLU A 359 1.43 -2.16 21.94
CA GLU A 359 0.79 -3.44 22.29
C GLU A 359 -0.15 -3.42 23.52
N LEU A 360 -0.20 -2.33 24.30
CA LEU A 360 -1.16 -2.26 25.43
C LEU A 360 -2.64 -2.20 25.00
N ASN A 361 -2.95 -2.09 23.69
CA ASN A 361 -4.32 -1.93 23.19
C ASN A 361 -4.86 -3.06 22.29
N LYS A 362 -4.19 -4.21 22.15
CA LYS A 362 -4.77 -5.33 21.38
C LYS A 362 -5.49 -6.33 22.28
N SER A 363 -6.74 -6.03 22.63
CA SER A 363 -7.69 -7.03 23.11
C SER A 363 -8.73 -7.39 22.05
N THR A 364 -8.80 -8.69 21.75
CA THR A 364 -9.90 -9.44 21.13
C THR A 364 -10.38 -9.11 19.71
N LYS A 365 -10.15 -10.08 18.81
CA LYS A 365 -10.86 -10.31 17.55
C LYS A 365 -12.38 -10.07 17.70
N LEU A 366 -12.85 -8.92 17.27
CA LEU A 366 -14.24 -8.62 16.97
C LEU A 366 -14.27 -8.10 15.53
N MET A 367 -15.15 -8.67 14.70
CA MET A 367 -15.48 -8.14 13.36
C MET A 367 -15.82 -6.66 13.51
N LYS A 368 -15.02 -5.79 12.88
CA LYS A 368 -15.07 -4.33 13.03
C LYS A 368 -16.12 -3.70 12.10
N LEU A 369 -16.69 -2.58 12.52
CA LEU A 369 -17.82 -1.89 11.89
C LEU A 369 -17.39 -0.48 11.45
N PRO A 370 -18.04 0.14 10.44
CA PRO A 370 -17.80 1.51 9.99
C PRO A 370 -18.10 2.58 11.05
N SER A 371 -17.63 3.79 10.80
CA SER A 371 -17.75 4.96 11.68
C SER A 371 -19.19 5.33 11.99
N GLY A 372 -19.44 5.66 13.26
CA GLY A 372 -20.76 6.08 13.76
C GLY A 372 -21.72 4.91 14.03
N ILE A 373 -21.21 3.67 13.96
CA ILE A 373 -22.00 2.46 14.07
C ILE A 373 -21.47 1.60 15.22
N SER A 374 -22.11 1.75 16.37
CA SER A 374 -21.74 1.17 17.67
C SER A 374 -21.90 -0.36 17.74
N SER A 375 -22.58 -1.00 16.78
CA SER A 375 -22.80 -2.45 16.80
C SER A 375 -23.13 -3.07 15.43
N LYS A 376 -22.96 -4.39 15.30
CA LYS A 376 -23.36 -5.15 14.11
C LYS A 376 -24.84 -4.99 13.77
N ARG A 377 -25.67 -4.78 14.79
CA ARG A 377 -27.10 -4.51 14.62
C ARG A 377 -27.33 -3.13 14.03
N GLU A 378 -26.58 -2.13 14.46
CA GLU A 378 -26.68 -0.76 13.94
C GLU A 378 -26.20 -0.68 12.49
N LEU A 379 -25.13 -1.39 12.11
CA LEU A 379 -24.70 -1.50 10.71
C LEU A 379 -25.76 -2.18 9.86
N ALA A 380 -26.28 -3.30 10.35
CA ALA A 380 -27.36 -3.99 9.68
C ALA A 380 -28.55 -3.06 9.49
N THR A 381 -28.95 -2.30 10.51
CA THR A 381 -30.03 -1.31 10.42
C THR A 381 -29.72 -0.20 9.41
N ILE A 382 -28.51 0.38 9.40
CA ILE A 382 -28.12 1.46 8.47
C ILE A 382 -28.07 0.97 7.03
N LEU A 383 -27.51 -0.22 6.79
CA LEU A 383 -27.52 -0.83 5.46
C LEU A 383 -28.95 -1.18 5.03
N GLU A 384 -29.79 -1.70 5.94
CA GLU A 384 -31.21 -1.97 5.67
C GLU A 384 -31.95 -0.67 5.30
N GLU A 385 -31.78 0.42 6.07
CA GLU A 385 -32.35 1.75 5.80
C GLU A 385 -31.83 2.37 4.48
N HIS A 386 -30.52 2.27 4.23
CA HIS A 386 -29.90 2.74 2.99
C HIS A 386 -30.50 2.02 1.79
N TYR A 387 -30.57 0.69 1.83
CA TYR A 387 -31.09 -0.11 0.72
C TYR A 387 -32.61 -0.02 0.58
N GLU A 388 -33.36 0.20 1.67
CA GLU A 388 -34.79 0.55 1.61
C GLU A 388 -35.04 1.88 0.90
N GLY A 389 -34.19 2.89 1.17
CA GLY A 389 -34.22 4.17 0.47
C GLY A 389 -33.78 4.05 -0.99
N TRP A 390 -32.71 3.30 -1.25
CA TRP A 390 -32.13 3.07 -2.56
C TRP A 390 -33.13 2.51 -3.57
N ILE A 391 -34.00 1.57 -3.14
CA ILE A 391 -35.06 0.97 -3.98
C ILE A 391 -36.02 2.03 -4.58
N ASN A 392 -36.19 3.17 -3.90
CA ASN A 392 -37.10 4.24 -4.29
C ASN A 392 -36.36 5.50 -4.79
N LYS A 393 -35.03 5.45 -4.90
CA LYS A 393 -34.22 6.58 -5.36
C LYS A 393 -34.00 6.47 -6.87
N PRO A 394 -34.26 7.53 -7.66
CA PRO A 394 -33.91 7.57 -9.07
C PRO A 394 -32.41 7.36 -9.27
N LEU A 395 -32.02 6.40 -10.11
CA LEU A 395 -30.63 6.10 -10.41
C LEU A 395 -30.30 6.48 -11.85
N ASN A 396 -29.20 7.20 -12.05
CA ASN A 396 -28.70 7.52 -13.38
C ASN A 396 -28.38 6.26 -14.19
N ALA A 397 -27.86 5.22 -13.52
CA ALA A 397 -27.64 3.90 -14.09
C ALA A 397 -28.93 3.20 -14.57
N LEU A 398 -30.10 3.68 -14.16
CA LEU A 398 -31.42 3.22 -14.62
C LEU A 398 -32.14 4.30 -15.45
N GLN A 399 -31.40 5.23 -16.05
CA GLN A 399 -31.92 6.35 -16.86
C GLN A 399 -32.88 7.25 -16.08
N GLY A 400 -32.55 7.53 -14.82
CA GLY A 400 -33.37 8.37 -13.93
C GLY A 400 -34.60 7.65 -13.37
N LYS A 401 -34.72 6.34 -13.56
CA LYS A 401 -35.75 5.52 -12.92
C LYS A 401 -35.29 4.98 -11.57
N THR A 402 -36.22 4.70 -10.69
CA THR A 402 -35.96 3.95 -9.47
C THR A 402 -35.75 2.46 -9.77
N PRO A 403 -35.05 1.71 -8.90
CA PRO A 403 -35.00 0.25 -8.98
C PRO A 403 -36.37 -0.43 -9.12
N ARG A 404 -37.43 0.10 -8.48
CA ARG A 404 -38.81 -0.40 -8.65
C ARG A 404 -39.36 -0.17 -10.06
N GLU A 405 -39.23 1.04 -10.57
CA GLU A 405 -39.72 1.40 -11.92
C GLU A 405 -38.95 0.67 -13.02
N ALA A 406 -37.66 0.37 -12.78
CA ALA A 406 -36.85 -0.40 -13.71
C ALA A 406 -37.40 -1.83 -13.94
N LEU A 407 -38.06 -2.42 -12.93
CA LEU A 407 -38.65 -3.76 -13.03
C LEU A 407 -39.83 -3.87 -14.00
N GLU A 408 -40.51 -2.75 -14.30
CA GLU A 408 -41.68 -2.73 -15.17
C GLU A 408 -41.33 -2.96 -16.65
N THR A 409 -40.08 -2.73 -17.03
CA THR A 409 -39.61 -2.85 -18.41
C THR A 409 -38.61 -3.99 -18.55
N LYS A 410 -38.54 -4.61 -19.74
CA LYS A 410 -37.55 -5.67 -20.00
C LYS A 410 -36.12 -5.12 -19.91
N HIS A 411 -35.89 -3.95 -20.51
CA HIS A 411 -34.57 -3.31 -20.53
C HIS A 411 -34.13 -2.83 -19.14
N GLY A 412 -35.03 -2.23 -18.35
CA GLY A 412 -34.73 -1.82 -16.97
C GLY A 412 -34.42 -3.01 -16.05
N ARG A 413 -35.07 -4.17 -16.25
CA ARG A 413 -34.74 -5.41 -15.53
C ARG A 413 -33.33 -5.90 -15.83
N GLU A 414 -32.90 -5.85 -17.09
CA GLU A 414 -31.54 -6.26 -17.49
C GLU A 414 -30.48 -5.33 -16.87
N MET A 415 -30.71 -4.01 -16.87
CA MET A 415 -29.81 -3.03 -16.23
C MET A 415 -29.75 -3.20 -14.71
N LEU A 416 -30.91 -3.35 -14.06
CA LEU A 416 -31.00 -3.57 -12.61
C LEU A 416 -30.31 -4.88 -12.20
N ASN A 417 -30.48 -5.96 -12.97
CA ASN A 417 -29.79 -7.23 -12.71
C ASN A 417 -28.26 -7.09 -12.83
N SER A 418 -27.75 -6.27 -13.75
CA SER A 418 -26.31 -6.00 -13.84
C SER A 418 -25.79 -5.35 -12.56
N ILE A 419 -26.49 -4.33 -12.06
CA ILE A 419 -26.15 -3.63 -10.81
C ILE A 419 -26.20 -4.59 -9.61
N LEU A 420 -27.26 -5.41 -9.52
CA LEU A 420 -27.40 -6.38 -8.44
C LEU A 420 -26.31 -7.45 -8.45
N ASN A 421 -25.84 -7.89 -9.62
CA ASN A 421 -24.75 -8.86 -9.75
C ASN A 421 -23.40 -8.27 -9.35
N GLU A 422 -23.15 -6.99 -9.67
CA GLU A 422 -21.94 -6.29 -9.23
C GLU A 422 -21.91 -6.11 -7.71
N LEU A 423 -23.04 -5.69 -7.11
CA LEU A 423 -23.18 -5.59 -5.66
C LEU A 423 -22.99 -6.95 -4.97
N GLU A 424 -23.55 -8.02 -5.54
CA GLU A 424 -23.39 -9.38 -5.01
C GLU A 424 -21.94 -9.84 -5.07
N GLY A 425 -21.23 -9.55 -6.17
CA GLY A 425 -19.79 -9.78 -6.27
C GLY A 425 -19.01 -9.01 -5.21
N LEU A 426 -19.27 -7.71 -5.06
CA LEU A 426 -18.60 -6.83 -4.11
C LEU A 426 -18.75 -7.33 -2.67
N TYR A 427 -19.98 -7.67 -2.25
CA TYR A 427 -20.25 -8.12 -0.88
C TYR A 427 -19.84 -9.57 -0.60
N GLU A 428 -19.83 -10.48 -1.58
CA GLU A 428 -19.31 -11.84 -1.37
C GLU A 428 -17.79 -11.81 -1.17
N HIS A 429 -17.07 -10.94 -1.90
CA HIS A 429 -15.63 -10.75 -1.67
C HIS A 429 -15.35 -10.13 -0.30
N ALA A 430 -16.16 -9.16 0.16
CA ALA A 430 -16.08 -8.62 1.52
C ALA A 430 -16.32 -9.71 2.58
N ARG A 431 -17.32 -10.57 2.35
CA ARG A 431 -17.65 -11.69 3.23
C ARG A 431 -16.52 -12.73 3.32
N GLU A 432 -15.87 -13.08 2.20
CA GLU A 432 -14.73 -14.01 2.16
C GLU A 432 -13.50 -13.48 2.93
N ARG A 433 -13.32 -12.16 2.98
CA ARG A 433 -12.28 -11.48 3.77
C ARG A 433 -12.65 -11.26 5.25
N GLY A 434 -13.86 -11.64 5.66
CA GLY A 434 -14.33 -11.49 7.04
C GLY A 434 -14.78 -10.06 7.40
N GLU A 435 -15.13 -9.25 6.40
CA GLU A 435 -15.58 -7.86 6.53
C GLU A 435 -17.11 -7.77 6.74
N ALA A 436 -17.62 -6.56 6.98
CA ALA A 436 -19.04 -6.29 7.02
C ALA A 436 -19.65 -6.32 5.60
N TYR A 437 -20.79 -6.98 5.45
CA TYR A 437 -21.46 -7.15 4.15
C TYR A 437 -22.98 -7.02 4.27
N TYR A 438 -23.64 -6.60 3.19
CA TYR A 438 -25.09 -6.64 3.07
C TYR A 438 -25.53 -7.86 2.25
N ASP A 439 -26.53 -8.59 2.73
CA ASP A 439 -27.07 -9.75 2.01
C ASP A 439 -27.95 -9.28 0.83
N ILE A 440 -27.36 -9.24 -0.36
CA ILE A 440 -28.05 -8.86 -1.60
C ILE A 440 -29.25 -9.76 -1.91
N LYS A 441 -29.35 -10.97 -1.33
CA LYS A 441 -30.55 -11.80 -1.45
C LYS A 441 -31.75 -11.16 -0.77
N LYS A 442 -31.57 -10.41 0.32
CA LYS A 442 -32.63 -9.60 0.94
C LYS A 442 -33.08 -8.46 0.03
N LEU A 443 -32.13 -7.78 -0.62
CA LEU A 443 -32.43 -6.69 -1.57
C LEU A 443 -33.25 -7.20 -2.76
N LYS A 444 -32.84 -8.33 -3.35
CA LYS A 444 -33.55 -9.01 -4.44
C LYS A 444 -34.98 -9.37 -4.02
N LYS A 445 -35.15 -9.89 -2.80
CA LYS A 445 -36.48 -10.20 -2.23
C LYS A 445 -37.35 -8.96 -2.04
N ASN A 446 -36.80 -7.85 -1.55
CA ASN A 446 -37.53 -6.59 -1.37
C ASN A 446 -37.95 -5.93 -2.70
N LEU A 447 -37.25 -6.27 -3.79
CA LEU A 447 -37.59 -5.92 -5.17
C LEU A 447 -38.59 -6.89 -5.82
N GLY A 448 -38.99 -7.96 -5.13
CA GLY A 448 -39.91 -8.98 -5.68
C GLY A 448 -39.29 -9.86 -6.76
N LEU A 449 -37.95 -9.94 -6.83
CA LEU A 449 -37.23 -10.83 -7.74
C LEU A 449 -37.14 -12.23 -7.10
N ASN A 450 -37.62 -13.25 -7.79
CA ASN A 450 -37.50 -14.65 -7.32
C ASN A 450 -36.03 -15.08 -7.38
N LEU A 451 -35.55 -15.66 -6.28
CA LEU A 451 -34.25 -16.32 -6.20
C LEU A 451 -34.38 -17.69 -6.88
N GLU A 452 -33.86 -17.84 -8.09
CA GLU A 452 -33.64 -19.17 -8.71
C GLU A 452 -32.34 -19.81 -8.19
#